data_AF-A0A7J9QIF8-F1
#
_entry.id   AF-A0A7J9QIF8-F1
#
_cell.length_a   1.000
_cell.length_b   1.000
_cell.length_c   1.000
_cell.angle_alpha   90.00
_cell.angle_beta   90.00
_cell.angle_gamma   90.00
#
_symmetry.space_group_name_H-M   'P 1'
#
loop_
_entity.id
_entity.type
_entity.pdbx_description
1 polymer ?
#
loop_
_entity_poly.entity_id
_entity_poly.type
_entity_poly.pdbx_seq_one_letter_code
_entity_poly.pdbx_strand_id
1 'polypeptide(L)'
;MDKAILITYDKEDAINEAKGLCEAAGYEVVHIIQENYLQKPKYGISLGILEKLQEIADKIRPDVIVFDEILKPSQNYNLATELQREILDREGLILEIFESRASSAESKLQVKLAQLRYEMVRAKEKVRLANMGEQPGFMGIGKFEVDVYYNDIKHRMQTVKKKLLKAGKQRELHRQGRKRMGFTTISLAGYTSAGKTTLFNKTTGETRTQSKELFTTLSTTTRRITINQEPALIADTVGFISKLPAYMIDAFKSTLEELTYSDIIILVIDISDSQ
;
A
#
# COMPACT_ATOMS: atom_id res chain seq x y z
N MET A 1 1.84 -3.11 19.26
CA MET A 1 2.13 -3.48 17.87
C MET A 1 1.97 -4.97 17.79
N ASP A 2 1.29 -5.44 16.74
CA ASP A 2 1.08 -6.86 16.54
C ASP A 2 2.40 -7.47 16.04
N LYS A 3 2.71 -8.70 16.45
CA LYS A 3 3.98 -9.35 16.17
C LYS A 3 3.98 -9.96 14.78
N ALA A 4 4.99 -9.63 13.99
CA ALA A 4 5.16 -10.16 12.65
C ALA A 4 6.42 -11.01 12.49
N ILE A 5 6.31 -12.13 11.76
CA ILE A 5 7.46 -12.76 11.11
C ILE A 5 7.55 -12.21 9.69
N LEU A 6 8.71 -11.66 9.31
CA LEU A 6 8.95 -11.13 7.97
C LEU A 6 9.74 -12.14 7.13
N ILE A 7 9.26 -12.43 5.92
CA ILE A 7 9.98 -13.21 4.91
C ILE A 7 10.36 -12.26 3.78
N THR A 8 11.66 -12.06 3.56
CA THR A 8 12.18 -11.06 2.61
C THR A 8 13.41 -11.56 1.84
N TYR A 9 13.85 -10.77 0.87
CA TYR A 9 15.04 -11.03 0.08
C TYR A 9 16.31 -10.85 0.91
N ASP A 10 17.36 -11.61 0.59
CA ASP A 10 18.69 -11.45 1.16
C ASP A 10 19.43 -10.25 0.53
N LYS A 11 18.88 -9.05 0.71
CA LYS A 11 19.47 -7.77 0.29
C LYS A 11 19.16 -6.72 1.34
N GLU A 12 20.17 -5.97 1.76
CA GLU A 12 20.06 -4.99 2.85
C GLU A 12 18.95 -3.96 2.58
N ASP A 13 18.89 -3.37 1.39
CA ASP A 13 17.85 -2.39 1.01
C ASP A 13 16.44 -3.00 1.06
N ALA A 14 16.28 -4.24 0.58
CA ALA A 14 14.99 -4.93 0.60
C ALA A 14 14.54 -5.22 2.03
N ILE A 15 15.45 -5.66 2.89
CA ILE A 15 15.19 -5.91 4.30
C ILE A 15 14.77 -4.61 5.00
N ASN A 16 15.49 -3.51 4.76
CA ASN A 16 15.21 -2.22 5.37
C ASN A 16 13.86 -1.66 4.89
N GLU A 17 13.56 -1.73 3.59
CA GLU A 17 12.28 -1.30 3.05
C GLU A 17 11.12 -2.15 3.58
N ALA A 18 11.26 -3.48 3.61
CA ALA A 18 10.22 -4.40 4.07
C ALA A 18 9.96 -4.26 5.59
N LYS A 19 11.00 -4.03 6.39
CA LYS A 19 10.84 -3.66 7.82
C LYS A 19 10.10 -2.34 7.97
N GLY A 20 10.51 -1.31 7.22
CA GLY A 20 9.86 0.00 7.25
C GLY A 20 8.38 -0.08 6.86
N LEU A 21 8.01 -0.99 5.97
CA LEU A 21 6.62 -1.28 5.63
C LEU A 21 5.86 -1.92 6.80
N CYS A 22 6.45 -2.92 7.46
CA CYS A 22 5.85 -3.56 8.63
C CYS A 22 5.61 -2.54 9.75
N GLU A 23 6.62 -1.73 10.08
CA GLU A 23 6.53 -0.69 11.10
C GLU A 23 5.44 0.35 10.76
N ALA A 24 5.39 0.79 9.49
CA ALA A 24 4.40 1.76 9.02
C ALA A 24 2.95 1.21 9.06
N ALA A 25 2.79 -0.11 8.99
CA ALA A 25 1.51 -0.80 9.14
C ALA A 25 1.16 -1.09 10.61
N GLY A 26 2.07 -0.84 11.55
CA GLY A 26 1.84 -1.08 12.98
C GLY A 26 2.31 -2.45 13.48
N TYR A 27 3.13 -3.16 12.69
CA TYR A 27 3.69 -4.46 13.05
C TYR A 27 5.12 -4.35 13.60
N GLU A 28 5.39 -5.13 14.65
CA GLU A 28 6.73 -5.31 15.19
C GLU A 28 7.35 -6.59 14.60
N VAL A 29 8.43 -6.45 13.83
CA VAL A 29 9.12 -7.59 13.21
C VAL A 29 9.97 -8.31 14.26
N VAL A 30 9.48 -9.45 14.76
CA VAL A 30 10.15 -10.24 15.81
C VAL A 30 11.09 -11.31 15.26
N HIS A 31 10.94 -11.68 13.99
CA HIS A 31 11.83 -12.61 13.31
C HIS A 31 11.86 -12.35 11.80
N ILE A 32 13.00 -12.67 11.17
CA ILE A 32 13.20 -12.48 9.72
C ILE A 32 13.74 -13.75 9.11
N ILE A 33 13.10 -14.20 8.03
CA ILE A 33 13.59 -15.25 7.16
C ILE A 33 14.02 -14.62 5.85
N GLN A 34 15.29 -14.81 5.49
CA GLN A 34 15.88 -14.28 4.27
C GLN A 34 15.98 -15.38 3.23
N GLU A 35 15.52 -15.11 2.01
CA GLU A 35 15.58 -16.05 0.89
C GLU A 35 15.97 -15.34 -0.40
N ASN A 36 16.75 -16.04 -1.24
CA ASN A 36 17.12 -15.50 -2.54
C ASN A 36 15.95 -15.49 -3.54
N TYR A 37 14.91 -16.29 -3.31
CA TYR A 37 13.80 -16.44 -4.25
C TYR A 37 12.48 -16.74 -3.53
N LEU A 38 11.54 -15.79 -3.64
CA LEU A 38 10.24 -15.79 -2.97
C LEU A 38 9.05 -16.15 -3.89
N GLN A 39 9.30 -16.63 -5.11
CA GLN A 39 8.25 -16.91 -6.10
C GLN A 39 8.08 -18.42 -6.40
N LYS A 40 8.43 -19.30 -5.46
CA LYS A 40 8.25 -20.76 -5.65
C LYS A 40 6.77 -21.11 -5.88
N PRO A 41 6.43 -22.06 -6.77
CA PRO A 41 5.06 -22.23 -7.26
C PRO A 41 3.97 -22.45 -6.19
N LYS A 42 4.25 -23.27 -5.16
CA LYS A 42 3.23 -23.71 -4.19
C LYS A 42 3.04 -22.78 -3.00
N TYR A 43 4.14 -22.26 -2.44
CA TYR A 43 4.15 -21.48 -1.19
C TYR A 43 4.93 -20.17 -1.27
N GLY A 44 5.49 -19.81 -2.43
CA GLY A 44 6.47 -18.71 -2.54
C GLY A 44 7.86 -19.09 -2.04
N ILE A 45 7.94 -19.91 -1.00
CA ILE A 45 9.17 -20.50 -0.42
C ILE A 45 9.32 -21.99 -0.71
N SER A 46 10.50 -22.55 -0.39
CA SER A 46 10.75 -23.99 -0.45
C SER A 46 10.10 -24.74 0.72
N LEU A 47 9.94 -26.07 0.59
CA LEU A 47 9.33 -26.89 1.64
C LEU A 47 10.13 -26.87 2.94
N GLY A 48 11.46 -26.96 2.87
CA GLY A 48 12.30 -26.90 4.08
C GLY A 48 12.22 -25.55 4.81
N ILE A 49 12.02 -24.45 4.07
CA ILE A 49 11.82 -23.14 4.69
C ILE A 49 10.42 -23.02 5.30
N LEU A 50 9.42 -23.65 4.69
CA LEU A 50 8.08 -23.73 5.25
C LEU A 50 8.06 -24.51 6.58
N GLU A 51 8.73 -25.67 6.64
CA GLU A 51 8.90 -26.45 7.88
C GLU A 51 9.58 -25.62 8.97
N LYS A 52 10.69 -24.94 8.63
CA LYS A 52 11.39 -24.04 9.54
C LYS A 52 10.49 -22.90 10.02
N LEU A 53 9.72 -22.29 9.11
CA LEU A 53 8.77 -21.23 9.43
C LEU A 53 7.69 -21.72 10.39
N GLN A 54 7.17 -22.92 10.21
CA GLN A 54 6.18 -23.53 11.10
C GLN A 54 6.74 -23.69 12.51
N GLU A 55 7.95 -24.24 12.66
CA GLU A 55 8.60 -24.38 13.97
C GLU A 55 8.81 -23.04 14.68
N ILE A 56 9.19 -22.00 13.93
CA ILE A 56 9.39 -20.66 14.47
C ILE A 56 8.03 -20.04 14.84
N ALA A 57 7.03 -20.17 13.99
CA ALA A 57 5.69 -19.64 14.22
C ALA A 57 5.01 -20.29 15.43
N ASP A 58 5.24 -21.58 15.69
CA ASP A 58 4.72 -22.27 16.87
C ASP A 58 5.34 -21.78 18.19
N LYS A 59 6.63 -21.43 18.14
CA LYS A 59 7.38 -20.88 19.28
C LYS A 59 7.02 -19.42 19.55
N ILE A 60 7.04 -18.59 18.50
CA ILE A 60 6.84 -17.13 18.61
C ILE A 60 5.36 -16.78 18.74
N ARG A 61 4.49 -17.55 18.08
CA ARG A 61 3.05 -17.27 17.91
C ARG A 61 2.82 -15.85 17.39
N PRO A 62 3.31 -15.52 16.18
CA PRO A 62 3.08 -14.19 15.61
C PRO A 62 1.58 -14.00 15.32
N ASP A 63 1.17 -12.75 15.31
CA ASP A 63 -0.18 -12.35 14.91
C ASP A 63 -0.31 -12.45 13.37
N VAL A 64 0.75 -12.08 12.65
CA VAL A 64 0.81 -12.12 11.18
C VAL A 64 2.15 -12.63 10.65
N ILE A 65 2.13 -13.30 9.50
CA ILE A 65 3.33 -13.61 8.72
C ILE A 65 3.32 -12.75 7.47
N VAL A 66 4.31 -11.87 7.35
CA VAL A 66 4.45 -10.91 6.26
C VAL A 66 5.39 -11.46 5.20
N PHE A 67 4.95 -11.43 3.95
CA PHE A 67 5.70 -11.89 2.79
C PHE A 67 6.06 -10.71 1.88
N ASP A 68 7.35 -10.45 1.73
CA ASP A 68 7.89 -9.34 0.93
C ASP A 68 7.88 -9.61 -0.59
N GLU A 69 6.79 -10.19 -1.07
CA GLU A 69 6.52 -10.40 -2.49
C GLU A 69 5.01 -10.56 -2.70
N ILE A 70 4.55 -10.35 -3.93
CA ILE A 70 3.15 -10.58 -4.30
C ILE A 70 2.88 -12.08 -4.36
N LEU A 71 1.99 -12.57 -3.50
CA LEU A 71 1.57 -13.96 -3.50
C LEU A 71 0.39 -14.17 -4.44
N LYS A 72 0.41 -15.27 -5.19
CA LYS A 72 -0.78 -15.79 -5.88
C LYS A 72 -1.84 -16.14 -4.83
N PRO A 73 -3.15 -16.01 -5.15
CA PRO A 73 -4.21 -16.41 -4.24
C PRO A 73 -4.04 -17.83 -3.69
N SER A 74 -3.64 -18.77 -4.54
CA SER A 74 -3.36 -20.16 -4.14
C SER A 74 -2.17 -20.32 -3.20
N GLN A 75 -1.10 -19.51 -3.36
CA GLN A 75 0.05 -19.56 -2.46
C GLN A 75 -0.34 -19.03 -1.08
N ASN A 76 -1.04 -17.90 -1.02
CA ASN A 76 -1.54 -17.33 0.22
C ASN A 76 -2.49 -18.31 0.95
N TYR A 77 -3.45 -18.92 0.22
CA TYR A 77 -4.34 -19.96 0.75
C TYR A 77 -3.57 -21.14 1.34
N ASN A 78 -2.60 -21.68 0.59
CA ASN A 78 -1.82 -22.85 1.01
C ASN A 78 -1.01 -22.54 2.28
N LEU A 79 -0.36 -21.37 2.33
CA LEU A 79 0.40 -20.93 3.51
C LEU A 79 -0.52 -20.75 4.72
N ALA A 80 -1.64 -20.05 4.56
CA ALA A 80 -2.60 -19.82 5.64
C ALA A 80 -3.17 -21.14 6.18
N THR A 81 -3.43 -22.09 5.28
CA THR A 81 -3.92 -23.44 5.64
C THR A 81 -2.86 -24.26 6.38
N GLU A 82 -1.61 -24.25 5.91
CA GLU A 82 -0.53 -25.03 6.53
C GLU A 82 -0.14 -24.46 7.91
N LEU A 83 0.00 -23.14 7.98
CA LEU A 83 0.53 -22.46 9.16
C LEU A 83 -0.57 -22.12 10.18
N GLN A 84 -1.85 -22.12 9.76
CA GLN A 84 -2.98 -21.70 10.60
C GLN A 84 -2.77 -20.28 11.18
N ARG A 85 -2.22 -19.39 10.36
CA ARG A 85 -1.91 -17.98 10.69
C ARG A 85 -2.36 -17.05 9.57
N GLU A 86 -2.52 -15.78 9.90
CA GLU A 86 -2.75 -14.74 8.91
C GLU A 86 -1.50 -14.52 8.06
N ILE A 87 -1.68 -14.52 6.75
CA ILE A 87 -0.61 -14.32 5.76
C ILE A 87 -0.88 -13.03 5.01
N LEU A 88 0.01 -12.06 5.18
CA LEU A 88 -0.05 -10.76 4.52
C LEU A 88 1.05 -10.68 3.46
N ASP A 89 0.66 -10.54 2.20
CA ASP A 89 1.63 -10.28 1.13
C ASP A 89 1.96 -8.78 1.02
N ARG A 90 2.97 -8.45 0.22
CA ARG A 90 3.44 -7.06 0.09
C ARG A 90 2.33 -6.09 -0.37
N GLU A 91 1.42 -6.54 -1.25
CA GLU A 91 0.31 -5.69 -1.67
C GLU A 91 -0.68 -5.44 -0.52
N GLY A 92 -1.02 -6.47 0.25
CA GLY A 92 -1.91 -6.35 1.42
C GLY A 92 -1.33 -5.41 2.47
N LEU A 93 -0.05 -5.57 2.79
CA LEU A 93 0.66 -4.72 3.74
C LEU A 93 0.62 -3.24 3.32
N ILE A 94 0.90 -2.97 2.04
CA ILE A 94 0.84 -1.61 1.50
C ILE A 94 -0.59 -1.04 1.58
N LEU A 95 -1.62 -1.85 1.31
CA LEU A 95 -3.02 -1.42 1.41
C LEU A 95 -3.46 -1.09 2.84
N GLU A 96 -2.94 -1.79 3.85
CA GLU A 96 -3.19 -1.49 5.26
C GLU A 96 -2.57 -0.15 5.68
N ILE A 97 -1.33 0.09 5.26
CA ILE A 97 -0.70 1.41 5.44
C ILE A 97 -1.56 2.48 4.76
N PHE A 98 -2.11 2.20 3.59
CA PHE A 98 -2.94 3.20 2.92
C PHE A 98 -4.25 3.47 3.60
N GLU A 99 -4.88 2.45 4.15
CA GLU A 99 -6.10 2.62 4.92
C GLU A 99 -5.87 3.48 6.16
N SER A 100 -4.77 3.23 6.90
CA SER A 100 -4.45 4.00 8.11
C SER A 100 -4.09 5.47 7.81
N ARG A 101 -3.48 5.74 6.65
CA ARG A 101 -3.04 7.08 6.25
C ARG A 101 -4.06 7.86 5.41
N ALA A 102 -5.11 7.21 4.91
CA ALA A 102 -6.13 7.87 4.08
C ALA A 102 -6.98 8.84 4.90
N SER A 103 -6.68 10.13 4.79
CA SER A 103 -7.37 11.20 5.52
C SER A 103 -8.62 11.75 4.81
N SER A 104 -8.49 12.05 3.51
CA SER A 104 -9.55 12.67 2.71
C SER A 104 -10.64 11.69 2.27
N ALA A 105 -11.85 12.17 2.04
CA ALA A 105 -12.94 11.34 1.52
C ALA A 105 -12.59 10.68 0.17
N GLU A 106 -11.82 11.36 -0.67
CA GLU A 106 -11.41 10.85 -1.96
C GLU A 106 -10.30 9.80 -1.85
N SER A 107 -9.24 10.07 -1.06
CA SER A 107 -8.18 9.08 -0.82
C SER A 107 -8.75 7.82 -0.17
N LYS A 108 -9.71 7.94 0.75
CA LYS A 108 -10.44 6.78 1.30
C LYS A 108 -11.17 5.96 0.23
N LEU A 109 -11.82 6.62 -0.73
CA LEU A 109 -12.47 5.93 -1.86
C LEU A 109 -11.47 5.26 -2.80
N GLN A 110 -10.33 5.91 -3.04
CA GLN A 110 -9.25 5.39 -3.87
C GLN A 110 -8.62 4.13 -3.27
N VAL A 111 -8.26 4.18 -1.99
CA VAL A 111 -7.77 3.03 -1.23
C VAL A 111 -8.82 1.92 -1.21
N LYS A 112 -10.09 2.27 -0.98
CA LYS A 112 -11.15 1.25 -0.97
C LYS A 112 -11.31 0.56 -2.32
N LEU A 113 -11.16 1.29 -3.43
CA LEU A 113 -11.19 0.68 -4.77
C LEU A 113 -10.04 -0.31 -4.96
N ALA A 114 -8.84 0.03 -4.48
CA ALA A 114 -7.68 -0.85 -4.56
C ALA A 114 -7.84 -2.11 -3.69
N GLN A 115 -8.34 -1.96 -2.46
CA GLN A 115 -8.70 -3.09 -1.59
C GLN A 115 -9.71 -4.03 -2.24
N LEU A 116 -10.79 -3.49 -2.84
CA LEU A 116 -11.79 -4.31 -3.52
C LEU A 116 -11.21 -5.05 -4.73
N ARG A 117 -10.28 -4.45 -5.47
CA ARG A 117 -9.58 -5.13 -6.57
C ARG A 117 -8.69 -6.27 -6.06
N TYR A 118 -7.95 -6.02 -4.99
CA TYR A 118 -7.11 -7.03 -4.33
C TYR A 118 -7.94 -8.21 -3.83
N GLU A 119 -9.07 -7.91 -3.19
CA GLU A 119 -10.03 -8.89 -2.65
C GLU A 119 -10.71 -9.70 -3.77
N MET A 120 -11.10 -9.04 -4.87
CA MET A 120 -11.77 -9.68 -6.02
C MET A 120 -10.95 -10.84 -6.61
N VAL A 121 -9.62 -10.66 -6.72
CA VAL A 121 -8.71 -11.69 -7.26
C VAL A 121 -8.56 -12.87 -6.29
N ARG A 122 -8.79 -12.65 -4.99
CA ARG A 122 -8.64 -13.62 -3.91
C ARG A 122 -9.98 -14.17 -3.39
N ALA A 123 -11.10 -13.80 -4.04
CA ALA A 123 -12.44 -14.06 -3.54
C ALA A 123 -12.73 -15.57 -3.36
N LYS A 124 -12.31 -16.39 -4.33
CA LYS A 124 -12.50 -17.84 -4.30
C LYS A 124 -11.78 -18.48 -3.10
N GLU A 125 -10.51 -18.15 -2.91
CA GLU A 125 -9.69 -18.67 -1.82
C GLU A 125 -10.18 -18.18 -0.46
N LYS A 126 -10.67 -16.94 -0.37
CA LYS A 126 -11.25 -16.38 0.85
C LYS A 126 -12.52 -17.10 1.30
N VAL A 127 -13.44 -17.41 0.37
CA VAL A 127 -14.62 -18.24 0.66
C VAL A 127 -14.21 -19.65 1.09
N ARG A 128 -13.20 -20.23 0.44
CA ARG A 128 -12.68 -21.56 0.83
C ARG A 128 -12.10 -21.57 2.25
N LEU A 129 -11.37 -20.53 2.66
CA LEU A 129 -10.82 -20.42 4.03
C LEU A 129 -11.93 -20.27 5.06
N ALA A 130 -12.96 -19.46 4.77
CA ALA A 130 -14.10 -19.28 5.68
C ALA A 130 -14.85 -20.61 5.90
N ASN A 131 -15.03 -21.40 4.84
CA ASN A 131 -15.76 -22.66 4.88
C ASN A 131 -14.95 -23.82 5.50
N MET A 132 -13.65 -23.67 5.76
CA MET A 132 -12.85 -24.70 6.42
C MET A 132 -13.27 -24.94 7.88
N GLY A 133 -13.95 -23.97 8.51
CA GLY A 133 -14.50 -24.11 9.85
C GLY A 133 -15.88 -24.77 9.90
N GLU A 134 -16.56 -24.94 8.76
CA GLU A 134 -17.92 -25.50 8.67
C GLU A 134 -17.90 -26.93 8.12
N GLN A 135 -18.80 -27.80 8.62
CA GLN A 135 -18.77 -29.24 8.36
C GLN A 135 -18.78 -29.60 6.86
N PRO A 136 -18.07 -30.69 6.46
CA PRO A 136 -17.88 -31.10 5.07
C PRO A 136 -19.15 -31.76 4.52
N GLY A 137 -20.16 -30.96 4.17
CA GLY A 137 -21.48 -31.50 3.89
C GLY A 137 -22.20 -30.98 2.66
N PHE A 138 -21.67 -30.05 1.85
CA PHE A 138 -22.37 -29.63 0.62
C PHE A 138 -21.41 -29.08 -0.45
N MET A 139 -20.85 -29.96 -1.28
CA MET A 139 -19.91 -29.61 -2.38
C MET A 139 -20.53 -28.71 -3.48
N GLY A 140 -21.83 -28.43 -3.44
CA GLY A 140 -22.52 -27.54 -4.39
C GLY A 140 -22.70 -26.09 -3.92
N ILE A 141 -22.68 -25.82 -2.60
CA ILE A 141 -23.00 -24.49 -2.04
C ILE A 141 -21.85 -23.49 -2.24
N GLY A 142 -20.60 -23.94 -2.14
CA GLY A 142 -19.43 -23.05 -2.21
C GLY A 142 -19.24 -22.32 -3.55
N LYS A 143 -19.72 -22.85 -4.69
CA LYS A 143 -19.64 -22.14 -5.97
C LYS A 143 -20.60 -20.96 -6.02
N PHE A 144 -21.83 -21.15 -5.52
CA PHE A 144 -22.82 -20.08 -5.42
C PHE A 144 -22.37 -19.00 -4.44
N GLU A 145 -21.74 -19.37 -3.31
CA GLU A 145 -21.19 -18.40 -2.36
C GLU A 145 -20.07 -17.55 -2.98
N VAL A 146 -19.16 -18.17 -3.73
CA VAL A 146 -18.12 -17.43 -4.47
C VAL A 146 -18.74 -16.47 -5.48
N ASP A 147 -19.74 -16.91 -6.25
CA ASP A 147 -20.40 -16.06 -7.25
C ASP A 147 -21.16 -14.90 -6.59
N VAL A 148 -21.85 -15.15 -5.49
CA VAL A 148 -22.55 -14.11 -4.71
C VAL A 148 -21.54 -13.09 -4.16
N TYR A 149 -20.47 -13.56 -3.54
CA TYR A 149 -19.43 -12.69 -2.97
C TYR A 149 -18.70 -11.88 -4.05
N TYR A 150 -18.39 -12.50 -5.18
CA TYR A 150 -17.79 -11.82 -6.33
C TYR A 150 -18.71 -10.73 -6.88
N ASN A 151 -20.01 -11.00 -6.99
CA ASN A 151 -20.99 -10.02 -7.44
C ASN A 151 -21.13 -8.85 -6.44
N ASP A 152 -21.11 -9.10 -5.13
CA ASP A 152 -21.08 -8.04 -4.11
C ASP A 152 -19.86 -7.12 -4.30
N ILE A 153 -18.66 -7.70 -4.38
CA ILE A 153 -17.41 -6.93 -4.59
C ILE A 153 -17.53 -6.08 -5.86
N LYS A 154 -18.03 -6.67 -6.96
CA LYS A 154 -18.22 -5.96 -8.23
C LYS A 154 -19.20 -4.78 -8.10
N HIS A 155 -20.32 -4.95 -7.41
CA HIS A 155 -21.28 -3.86 -7.17
C HIS A 155 -20.69 -2.75 -6.30
N ARG A 156 -19.94 -3.11 -5.26
CA ARG A 156 -19.23 -2.14 -4.40
C ARG A 156 -18.18 -1.37 -5.21
N MET A 157 -17.41 -2.04 -6.06
CA MET A 157 -16.46 -1.39 -6.97
C MET A 157 -17.14 -0.38 -7.90
N GLN A 158 -18.27 -0.74 -8.51
CA GLN A 158 -19.03 0.18 -9.38
C GLN A 158 -19.48 1.42 -8.61
N THR A 159 -19.95 1.24 -7.37
CA THR A 159 -20.37 2.33 -6.49
C THR A 159 -19.22 3.27 -6.16
N VAL A 160 -18.07 2.72 -5.76
CA VAL A 160 -16.85 3.49 -5.46
C VAL A 160 -16.36 4.26 -6.70
N LYS A 161 -16.31 3.60 -7.87
CA LYS A 161 -15.93 4.24 -9.15
C LYS A 161 -16.83 5.43 -9.49
N LYS A 162 -18.15 5.30 -9.32
CA LYS A 162 -19.09 6.42 -9.55
C LYS A 162 -18.83 7.60 -8.61
N LYS A 163 -18.48 7.34 -7.34
CA LYS A 163 -18.12 8.40 -6.38
C LYS A 163 -16.81 9.09 -6.77
N LEU A 164 -15.79 8.32 -7.17
CA LEU A 164 -14.50 8.85 -7.64
C LEU A 164 -14.64 9.72 -8.88
N LEU A 165 -15.51 9.36 -9.84
CA LEU A 165 -15.79 10.20 -11.01
C LEU A 165 -16.35 11.58 -10.63
N LYS A 166 -17.15 11.67 -9.57
CA LYS A 166 -17.67 12.95 -9.08
C LYS A 166 -16.56 13.78 -8.41
N ALA A 167 -15.75 13.15 -7.57
CA ALA A 167 -14.63 13.81 -6.90
C ALA A 167 -13.59 14.36 -7.89
N GLY A 168 -13.27 13.59 -8.95
CA GLY A 168 -12.38 14.03 -10.02
C GLY A 168 -12.86 15.30 -10.74
N LYS A 169 -14.17 15.44 -11.00
CA LYS A 169 -14.73 16.68 -11.57
C LYS A 169 -14.55 17.90 -10.66
N GLN A 170 -14.67 17.71 -9.35
CA GLN A 170 -14.45 18.80 -8.39
C GLN A 170 -12.96 19.20 -8.34
N ARG A 171 -12.04 18.23 -8.37
CA ARG A 171 -10.60 18.50 -8.45
C ARG A 171 -10.23 19.28 -9.71
N GLU A 172 -10.79 18.90 -10.85
CA GLU A 172 -10.60 19.60 -12.12
C GLU A 172 -10.93 21.10 -12.00
N LEU A 173 -12.09 21.42 -11.42
CA LEU A 173 -12.52 22.81 -11.23
C LEU A 173 -11.57 23.58 -10.31
N HIS A 174 -11.13 22.99 -9.20
CA HIS A 174 -10.14 23.61 -8.32
C HIS A 174 -8.82 23.88 -9.04
N ARG A 175 -8.36 22.94 -9.87
CA ARG A 175 -7.12 23.08 -10.64
C ARG A 175 -7.23 24.18 -11.69
N GLN A 176 -8.33 24.23 -12.44
CA GLN A 176 -8.61 25.32 -13.38
C GLN A 176 -8.66 26.67 -12.69
N GLY A 177 -9.24 26.74 -11.48
CA GLY A 177 -9.19 27.92 -10.63
C GLY A 177 -7.76 28.36 -10.30
N ARG A 178 -6.89 27.43 -9.87
CA ARG A 178 -5.47 27.72 -9.60
C ARG A 178 -4.73 28.23 -10.84
N LYS A 179 -4.93 27.58 -11.99
CA LYS A 179 -4.30 27.99 -13.26
C LYS A 179 -4.70 29.40 -13.68
N ARG A 180 -5.97 29.79 -13.48
CA ARG A 180 -6.45 31.15 -13.77
C ARG A 180 -5.82 32.22 -12.89
N MET A 181 -5.37 31.88 -11.69
CA MET A 181 -4.69 32.82 -10.79
C MET A 181 -3.22 33.04 -11.12
N GLY A 182 -2.64 32.29 -12.08
CA GLY A 182 -1.28 32.52 -12.59
C GLY A 182 -0.15 32.12 -11.62
N PHE A 183 -0.42 31.31 -10.60
CA PHE A 183 0.63 30.83 -9.70
C PHE A 183 1.52 29.79 -10.39
N THR A 184 2.84 29.92 -10.24
CA THR A 184 3.79 28.83 -10.53
C THR A 184 3.59 27.69 -9.53
N THR A 185 3.52 26.47 -10.04
CA THR A 185 3.26 25.25 -9.26
C THR A 185 4.51 24.37 -9.22
N ILE A 186 4.88 23.96 -8.01
CA ILE A 186 6.09 23.17 -7.71
C ILE A 186 5.64 21.92 -6.98
N SER A 187 6.01 20.73 -7.45
CA SER A 187 5.76 19.48 -6.74
C SER A 187 7.05 18.79 -6.33
N LEU A 188 7.07 18.27 -5.10
CA LEU A 188 8.16 17.43 -4.59
C LEU A 188 7.91 15.96 -4.98
N ALA A 189 8.89 15.29 -5.57
CA ALA A 189 8.86 13.88 -5.95
C ALA A 189 10.05 13.11 -5.36
N GLY A 190 9.98 11.78 -5.28
CA GLY A 190 11.05 10.93 -4.73
C GLY A 190 10.53 9.77 -3.88
N TYR A 191 11.41 8.82 -3.55
CA TYR A 191 11.06 7.64 -2.75
C TYR A 191 10.50 8.00 -1.37
N THR A 192 9.69 7.10 -0.80
CA THR A 192 9.27 7.19 0.60
C THR A 192 10.47 7.39 1.51
N SER A 193 10.31 8.20 2.55
CA SER A 193 11.38 8.57 3.49
C SER A 193 12.56 9.39 2.94
N ALA A 194 12.59 9.76 1.65
CA ALA A 194 13.63 10.64 1.08
C ALA A 194 13.67 12.09 1.61
N GLY A 195 12.86 12.44 2.62
CA GLY A 195 12.84 13.79 3.21
C GLY A 195 11.95 14.82 2.50
N LYS A 196 11.07 14.41 1.59
CA LYS A 196 10.11 15.31 0.89
C LYS A 196 9.27 16.15 1.86
N THR A 197 8.60 15.51 2.82
CA THR A 197 7.77 16.20 3.82
C THR A 197 8.60 17.12 4.71
N THR A 198 9.84 16.74 5.02
CA THR A 198 10.78 17.59 5.78
C THR A 198 11.15 18.85 5.00
N LEU A 199 11.46 18.72 3.71
CA LEU A 199 11.73 19.87 2.82
C LEU A 199 10.50 20.76 2.66
N PHE A 200 9.32 20.15 2.49
CA PHE A 200 8.04 20.85 2.41
C PHE A 200 7.80 21.69 3.66
N ASN A 201 7.92 21.09 4.84
CA ASN A 201 7.70 21.74 6.13
C ASN A 201 8.65 22.93 6.32
N LYS A 202 9.95 22.72 6.05
CA LYS A 202 10.95 23.80 6.16
C LYS A 202 10.65 24.97 5.22
N THR A 203 10.21 24.68 4.00
CA THR A 203 9.90 25.70 2.98
C THR A 203 8.60 26.46 3.29
N THR A 204 7.63 25.80 3.92
CA THR A 204 6.27 26.34 4.14
C THR A 204 6.02 26.86 5.55
N GLY A 205 6.88 26.53 6.52
CA GLY A 205 6.66 26.79 7.94
C GLY A 205 5.65 25.83 8.61
N GLU A 206 5.25 24.77 7.92
CA GLU A 206 4.32 23.76 8.44
C GLU A 206 4.99 22.82 9.45
N THR A 207 4.20 22.32 10.40
CA THR A 207 4.64 21.40 11.48
C THR A 207 4.11 19.98 11.28
N ARG A 208 4.00 19.53 10.02
CA ARG A 208 3.48 18.19 9.73
C ARG A 208 4.38 17.11 10.30
N THR A 209 3.78 15.98 10.67
CA THR A 209 4.47 14.81 11.19
C THR A 209 5.63 14.41 10.28
N GLN A 210 6.84 14.56 10.81
CA GLN A 210 8.05 13.99 10.25
C GLN A 210 8.25 12.68 11.01
N SER A 211 7.76 11.57 10.46
CA SER A 211 8.14 10.24 10.95
C SER A 211 9.05 9.58 9.93
N LYS A 212 9.91 8.66 10.40
CA LYS A 212 10.74 7.80 9.52
C LYS A 212 9.90 6.73 8.82
N GLU A 213 8.63 6.63 9.18
CA GLU A 213 7.68 5.64 8.64
C GLU A 213 7.42 5.90 7.16
N LEU A 214 7.19 4.83 6.41
CA LEU A 214 6.80 4.92 5.01
C LEU A 214 5.37 5.49 4.88
N PHE A 215 5.11 6.15 3.75
CA PHE A 215 3.78 6.72 3.41
C PHE A 215 3.20 7.72 4.40
N THR A 216 4.04 8.59 4.98
CA THR A 216 3.60 9.72 5.82
C THR A 216 2.55 10.62 5.15
N THR A 217 2.61 10.76 3.82
CA THR A 217 1.70 11.58 3.02
C THR A 217 0.99 10.73 1.96
N LEU A 218 -0.35 10.61 2.06
CA LEU A 218 -1.22 10.02 1.03
C LEU A 218 -2.17 11.00 0.33
N SER A 219 -2.23 12.22 0.84
CA SER A 219 -3.02 13.30 0.25
C SER A 219 -2.08 14.44 -0.10
N THR A 220 -2.16 14.95 -1.33
CA THR A 220 -1.40 16.13 -1.72
C THR A 220 -1.76 17.30 -0.83
N THR A 221 -0.76 18.11 -0.51
CA THR A 221 -1.00 19.34 0.26
C THR A 221 -0.24 20.44 -0.38
N THR A 222 -1.00 21.45 -0.80
CA THR A 222 -0.48 22.62 -1.46
C THR A 222 -0.42 23.78 -0.47
N ARG A 223 0.69 24.50 -0.49
CA ARG A 223 0.88 25.74 0.26
C ARG A 223 1.44 26.83 -0.61
N ARG A 224 1.02 28.06 -0.32
CA ARG A 224 1.60 29.24 -0.93
C ARG A 224 2.91 29.55 -0.23
N ILE A 225 3.94 29.72 -1.03
CA ILE A 225 5.26 30.19 -0.62
C ILE A 225 5.62 31.42 -1.46
N THR A 226 6.64 32.14 -1.02
CA THR A 226 7.17 33.30 -1.75
C THR A 226 8.62 33.01 -2.13
N ILE A 227 8.94 33.08 -3.42
CA ILE A 227 10.30 32.92 -3.95
C ILE A 227 10.64 34.22 -4.67
N ASN A 228 11.70 34.92 -4.24
CA ASN A 228 12.12 36.19 -4.84
C ASN A 228 10.98 37.22 -5.01
N GLN A 229 10.11 37.33 -3.99
CA GLN A 229 8.91 38.20 -3.98
C GLN A 229 7.75 37.75 -4.89
N GLU A 230 7.90 36.67 -5.65
CA GLU A 230 6.82 36.08 -6.45
C GLU A 230 6.12 34.94 -5.69
N PRO A 231 4.78 34.88 -5.70
CA PRO A 231 4.07 33.80 -5.05
C PRO A 231 4.10 32.52 -5.90
N ALA A 232 4.47 31.41 -5.27
CA ALA A 232 4.41 30.08 -5.86
C ALA A 232 3.58 29.14 -4.97
N LEU A 233 3.11 28.05 -5.55
CA LEU A 233 2.45 26.96 -4.84
C LEU A 233 3.40 25.78 -4.80
N ILE A 234 3.73 25.30 -3.60
CA ILE A 234 4.48 24.06 -3.41
C ILE A 234 3.54 22.95 -2.94
N ALA A 235 3.69 21.75 -3.47
CA ALA A 235 2.93 20.57 -3.10
C ALA A 235 3.83 19.41 -2.62
N ASP A 236 3.50 18.85 -1.46
CA ASP A 236 4.04 17.54 -1.03
C ASP A 236 3.23 16.43 -1.71
N THR A 237 3.93 15.42 -2.24
CA THR A 237 3.33 14.30 -2.96
C THR A 237 3.68 12.97 -2.31
N VAL A 238 3.00 11.91 -2.74
CA VAL A 238 3.24 10.55 -2.24
C VAL A 238 4.63 10.08 -2.65
N GLY A 239 5.33 9.42 -1.72
CA GLY A 239 6.62 8.81 -2.02
C GLY A 239 6.51 7.57 -2.91
N PHE A 240 7.47 7.40 -3.81
CA PHE A 240 7.61 6.16 -4.58
C PHE A 240 8.02 5.00 -3.67
N ILE A 241 7.64 3.79 -4.07
CA ILE A 241 8.05 2.54 -3.42
C ILE A 241 8.41 1.51 -4.48
N SER A 242 9.28 0.56 -4.15
CA SER A 242 9.60 -0.53 -5.05
C SER A 242 8.42 -1.52 -5.18
N LYS A 243 8.30 -2.14 -6.36
CA LYS A 243 7.32 -3.20 -6.68
C LYS A 243 5.84 -2.85 -6.44
N LEU A 244 5.44 -1.58 -6.59
CA LEU A 244 4.04 -1.20 -6.48
C LEU A 244 3.21 -1.74 -7.68
N PRO A 245 2.12 -2.49 -7.46
CA PRO A 245 1.26 -2.96 -8.54
C PRO A 245 0.59 -1.82 -9.32
N ALA A 246 0.47 -1.98 -10.65
CA ALA A 246 -0.10 -0.94 -11.51
C ALA A 246 -1.54 -0.54 -11.13
N TYR A 247 -2.37 -1.47 -10.67
CA TYR A 247 -3.74 -1.14 -10.25
C TYR A 247 -3.78 -0.32 -8.96
N MET A 248 -2.71 -0.34 -8.17
CA MET A 248 -2.58 0.41 -6.92
C MET A 248 -2.12 1.85 -7.19
N ILE A 249 -1.51 2.11 -8.35
CA ILE A 249 -1.28 3.48 -8.86
C ILE A 249 -2.59 4.27 -8.96
N ASP A 250 -3.72 3.60 -9.29
CA ASP A 250 -5.04 4.25 -9.28
C ASP A 250 -5.41 4.79 -7.88
N ALA A 251 -4.91 4.17 -6.80
CA ALA A 251 -5.12 4.63 -5.43
C ALA A 251 -4.43 5.98 -5.17
N PHE A 252 -3.38 6.26 -5.94
CA PHE A 252 -2.56 7.47 -5.90
C PHE A 252 -2.82 8.43 -7.05
N LYS A 253 -3.81 8.12 -7.90
CA LYS A 253 -4.05 8.90 -9.11
C LYS A 253 -4.26 10.38 -8.81
N SER A 254 -4.91 10.68 -7.68
CA SER A 254 -5.14 12.05 -7.22
C SER A 254 -3.84 12.81 -6.96
N THR A 255 -2.85 12.12 -6.40
CA THR A 255 -1.57 12.70 -6.01
C THR A 255 -0.58 12.73 -7.17
N LEU A 256 -0.60 11.72 -8.05
CA LEU A 256 0.21 11.67 -9.26
C LEU A 256 -0.27 12.64 -10.36
N GLU A 257 -1.58 12.91 -10.42
CA GLU A 257 -2.12 13.94 -11.31
C GLU A 257 -1.50 15.32 -11.00
N GLU A 258 -1.31 15.67 -9.73
CA GLU A 258 -0.71 16.96 -9.36
C GLU A 258 0.74 17.09 -9.86
N LEU A 259 1.53 16.01 -9.84
CA LEU A 259 2.87 15.97 -10.44
C LEU A 259 2.83 16.27 -11.95
N THR A 260 1.85 15.69 -12.65
CA THR A 260 1.70 15.83 -14.11
C THR A 260 1.39 17.27 -14.53
N TYR A 261 0.70 18.03 -13.67
CA TYR A 261 0.29 19.41 -13.95
C TYR A 261 1.16 20.47 -13.29
N SER A 262 2.26 20.07 -12.65
CA SER A 262 3.19 21.00 -12.03
C SER A 262 4.08 21.65 -13.09
N ASP A 263 4.33 22.95 -12.94
CA ASP A 263 5.28 23.66 -13.80
C ASP A 263 6.72 23.21 -13.52
N ILE A 264 7.01 22.87 -12.26
CA ILE A 264 8.33 22.41 -11.79
C ILE A 264 8.17 21.16 -10.94
N ILE A 265 9.02 20.16 -11.18
CA ILE A 265 9.16 18.98 -10.33
C ILE A 265 10.54 19.03 -9.66
N ILE A 266 10.56 18.98 -8.33
CA ILE A 266 11.79 18.84 -7.54
C ILE A 266 11.90 17.38 -7.11
N LEU A 267 12.88 16.67 -7.68
CA LEU A 267 13.19 15.31 -7.27
C LEU A 267 14.11 15.35 -6.04
N VAL A 268 13.63 14.80 -4.92
CA VAL A 268 14.39 14.66 -3.67
C VAL A 268 14.93 13.24 -3.60
N ILE A 269 16.25 13.13 -3.43
CA ILE A 269 17.00 11.87 -3.37
C ILE A 269 17.69 11.81 -2.00
N ASP A 270 17.59 10.66 -1.34
CA ASP A 270 18.33 10.41 -0.11
C ASP A 270 19.76 9.99 -0.44
N ILE A 271 20.75 10.77 0.00
CA ILE A 271 22.18 10.48 -0.24
C ILE A 271 22.72 9.34 0.62
N SER A 272 21.98 8.92 1.64
CA SER A 272 22.34 7.78 2.49
C SER A 272 21.85 6.45 1.93
N ASP A 273 20.95 6.50 0.94
CA ASP A 273 20.57 5.34 0.16
C ASP A 273 21.72 4.99 -0.79
N SER A 274 22.15 3.73 -0.79
CA SER A 274 23.31 3.28 -1.55
C SER A 274 23.04 3.09 -3.06
N GLN A 275 21.90 3.58 -3.55
CA GLN A 275 21.47 3.53 -4.96
C GLN A 275 21.32 4.90 -5.61
#